data_AF-A0A453KEG7-F1
#
_entry.id   AF-A0A453KEG7-F1
#
_cell.length_a   1.000
_cell.length_b   1.000
_cell.length_c   1.000
_cell.angle_alpha   90.00
_cell.angle_beta   90.00
_cell.angle_gamma   90.00
#
_symmetry.space_group_name_H-M   'P 1'
#
loop_
_entity.id
_entity.type
_entity.pdbx_description
1 polymer ?
#
loop_
_entity_poly.entity_id
_entity_poly.type
_entity_poly.pdbx_seq_one_letter_code
_entity_poly.pdbx_strand_id
1 'polypeptide(L)'
;NNMRNQKLKDLRDQLKSSSRIFLAGKKVMQIALGRSPADEAKTGLHKLSKFLQGASGLLFTNLPRDDVERLFREFEANDFARTGSIATQTVELKEGPLEQFSHEMEPFLRKQGLPVRLNKGL
;
A
#
# COMPACT_ATOMS: atom_id res chain seq x y z
N ASN A 1 -0.79 0.47 4.77
CA ASN A 1 0.64 0.89 4.87
C ASN A 1 1.35 0.63 3.55
N ASN A 2 2.47 1.32 3.28
CA ASN A 2 3.27 1.19 2.04
C ASN A 2 2.52 1.42 0.71
N MET A 3 1.62 2.39 0.67
CA MET A 3 0.86 2.72 -0.54
C MET A 3 1.77 3.30 -1.63
N ARG A 4 1.46 2.94 -2.89
CA ARG A 4 2.19 3.37 -4.08
C ARG A 4 1.27 4.14 -5.01
N ASN A 5 1.75 5.24 -5.57
CA ASN A 5 0.95 6.11 -6.44
C ASN A 5 0.37 5.35 -7.64
N GLN A 6 1.17 4.49 -8.28
CA GLN A 6 0.71 3.70 -9.41
C GLN A 6 -0.40 2.72 -9.01
N LYS A 7 -0.20 1.95 -7.93
CA LYS A 7 -1.20 0.98 -7.45
C LYS A 7 -2.51 1.66 -7.03
N LEU A 8 -2.42 2.85 -6.44
CA LEU A 8 -3.61 3.65 -6.13
C LEU A 8 -4.30 4.16 -7.39
N LYS A 9 -3.55 4.56 -8.43
CA LYS A 9 -4.12 4.98 -9.71
C LYS A 9 -4.90 3.84 -10.35
N ASP A 10 -4.31 2.65 -10.39
CA ASP A 10 -4.95 1.45 -10.92
C ASP A 10 -6.25 1.13 -10.16
N LEU A 11 -6.23 1.21 -8.82
CA LEU A 11 -7.43 1.03 -7.99
C LEU A 11 -8.52 2.07 -8.27
N ARG A 12 -8.13 3.35 -8.45
CA ARG A 12 -9.07 4.42 -8.82
C ARG A 12 -9.70 4.19 -10.18
N ASP A 13 -8.92 3.70 -11.13
CA ASP A 13 -9.41 3.41 -12.48
C ASP A 13 -10.38 2.23 -12.48
N GLN A 14 -10.09 1.17 -11.72
CA GLN A 14 -11.02 0.03 -11.51
C GLN A 14 -12.35 0.46 -10.88
N LEU A 15 -12.31 1.40 -9.95
CA LEU A 15 -13.49 1.87 -9.21
C LEU A 15 -14.17 3.09 -9.85
N LYS A 16 -13.73 3.54 -11.03
CA LYS A 16 -14.13 4.82 -11.62
C LYS A 16 -15.63 4.94 -11.91
N SER A 17 -16.35 3.84 -12.13
CA SER A 17 -17.79 3.86 -12.37
C SER A 17 -18.61 3.99 -11.08
N SER A 18 -18.12 3.45 -9.95
CA SER A 18 -18.91 3.29 -8.72
C SER A 18 -18.43 4.13 -7.55
N SER A 19 -17.16 4.56 -7.55
CA SER A 19 -16.52 5.13 -6.37
C SER A 19 -15.51 6.25 -6.67
N ARG A 20 -15.20 7.06 -5.66
CA ARG A 20 -14.21 8.13 -5.70
C ARG A 20 -13.33 8.06 -4.45
N ILE A 21 -12.01 7.97 -4.66
CA ILE A 21 -11.01 7.92 -3.57
C ILE A 21 -10.27 9.25 -3.49
N PHE A 22 -10.35 9.90 -2.34
CA PHE A 22 -9.63 11.13 -2.01
C PHE A 22 -8.52 10.86 -1.00
N LEU A 23 -7.33 11.35 -1.33
CA LEU A 23 -6.20 11.41 -0.42
C LEU A 23 -5.72 12.86 -0.37
N ALA A 24 -5.78 13.46 0.81
CA ALA A 24 -5.28 14.79 1.07
C ALA A 24 -4.73 14.86 2.49
N GLY A 25 -4.16 16.00 2.87
CA GLY A 25 -3.74 16.20 4.26
C GLY A 25 -4.92 16.00 5.22
N LYS A 26 -4.73 15.23 6.30
CA LYS A 26 -5.80 14.90 7.26
C LYS A 26 -6.60 16.12 7.72
N LYS A 27 -5.91 17.24 7.99
CA LYS A 27 -6.53 18.49 8.45
C LYS A 27 -7.48 19.07 7.40
N VAL A 28 -7.14 18.96 6.12
CA VAL A 28 -7.96 19.43 4.99
C VAL A 28 -9.23 18.59 4.88
N MET A 29 -9.10 17.27 4.92
CA MET A 29 -10.25 16.37 4.85
C MET A 29 -11.17 16.53 6.07
N GLN A 30 -10.62 16.72 7.27
CA GLN A 30 -11.41 17.01 8.48
C GLN A 30 -12.20 18.31 8.37
N ILE A 31 -11.62 19.35 7.78
CA ILE A 31 -12.33 20.61 7.53
C ILE A 31 -13.42 20.39 6.48
N ALA A 32 -13.12 19.68 5.40
CA ALA A 32 -14.09 19.41 4.33
C ALA A 32 -15.33 18.62 4.80
N LEU A 33 -15.17 17.73 5.78
CA LEU A 33 -16.30 17.01 6.40
C LEU A 33 -17.02 17.82 7.50
N GLY A 34 -16.37 18.83 8.06
CA GLY A 34 -16.76 19.53 9.28
C GLY A 34 -16.15 18.91 10.53
N ARG A 35 -15.79 19.76 11.50
CA ARG A 35 -15.20 19.33 12.80
C ARG A 35 -16.21 19.38 13.95
N SER A 36 -17.32 20.08 13.74
CA SER A 36 -18.41 20.27 14.69
C SER A 36 -19.75 20.05 13.98
N PRO A 37 -20.86 19.84 14.72
CA PRO A 37 -22.19 19.82 14.12
C PRO A 37 -22.57 21.13 13.40
N ALA A 38 -21.96 22.26 13.76
CA ALA A 38 -22.26 23.55 13.14
C ALA A 38 -21.63 23.70 11.74
N ASP A 39 -20.49 23.04 11.51
CA ASP A 39 -19.71 23.18 10.28
C ASP A 39 -19.80 21.94 9.39
N GLU A 40 -20.72 21.01 9.67
CA GLU A 40 -20.80 19.76 8.93
C GLU A 40 -21.54 19.93 7.60
N ALA A 41 -20.94 19.41 6.54
CA ALA A 41 -21.54 19.49 5.21
C ALA A 41 -22.85 18.68 5.09
N LYS A 42 -23.03 17.68 5.97
CA LYS A 42 -24.22 16.84 6.08
C LYS A 42 -24.32 16.31 7.49
N THR A 43 -25.54 16.15 7.99
CA THR A 43 -25.81 15.70 9.35
C THR A 43 -25.03 14.44 9.71
N GLY A 44 -24.24 14.52 10.79
CA GLY A 44 -23.41 13.44 11.32
C GLY A 44 -22.01 13.31 10.70
N LEU A 45 -21.64 14.03 9.65
CA LEU A 45 -20.31 13.92 9.02
C LEU A 45 -19.17 14.36 9.93
N HIS A 46 -19.42 15.28 10.87
CA HIS A 46 -18.39 15.70 11.82
C HIS A 46 -17.85 14.53 12.66
N LYS A 47 -18.64 13.46 12.83
CA LYS A 47 -18.22 12.25 13.53
C LYS A 47 -17.12 11.51 12.76
N LEU A 48 -17.20 11.48 11.43
CA LEU A 48 -16.19 10.84 10.56
C LEU A 48 -14.84 11.56 10.62
N SER A 49 -14.83 12.89 10.82
CA SER A 49 -13.60 13.68 10.93
C SER A 49 -12.67 13.18 12.04
N LYS A 50 -13.22 12.62 13.12
CA LYS A 50 -12.47 12.08 14.27
C LYS A 50 -11.67 10.81 13.92
N PHE A 51 -12.12 10.08 12.91
CA PHE A 51 -11.46 8.86 12.43
C PHE A 51 -10.33 9.14 11.42
N LEU A 52 -10.22 10.36 10.90
CA LEU A 52 -9.14 10.76 10.00
C LEU A 52 -7.82 10.96 10.76
N GLN A 53 -7.15 9.85 11.04
CA GLN A 53 -5.87 9.79 11.76
C GLN A 53 -4.77 9.17 10.90
N GLY A 54 -3.50 9.50 11.19
CA GLY A 54 -2.36 8.99 10.42
C GLY A 54 -2.49 9.18 8.90
N ALA A 55 -2.07 8.16 8.16
CA ALA A 55 -2.21 8.08 6.71
C ALA A 55 -3.59 7.50 6.33
N SER A 56 -4.63 8.34 6.44
CA SER A 56 -6.01 7.98 6.09
C SER A 56 -6.48 8.65 4.80
N GLY A 57 -7.52 8.08 4.19
CA GLY A 57 -8.18 8.59 2.99
C GLY A 57 -9.70 8.54 3.12
N LEU A 58 -10.40 9.11 2.13
CA LEU A 58 -11.85 9.00 2.01
C LEU A 58 -12.23 8.21 0.77
N LEU A 59 -13.17 7.29 0.92
CA LEU A 59 -13.82 6.58 -0.17
C LEU A 59 -15.31 6.93 -0.16
N PHE A 60 -15.79 7.50 -1.26
CA PHE A 60 -17.21 7.67 -1.52
C PHE A 60 -17.61 6.63 -2.56
N THR A 61 -18.65 5.84 -2.28
CA THR A 61 -19.01 4.70 -3.13
C THR A 61 -20.50 4.42 -3.09
N ASN A 62 -21.02 3.91 -4.20
CA ASN A 62 -22.37 3.35 -4.29
C ASN A 62 -22.38 1.83 -4.10
N LEU A 63 -21.23 1.21 -3.83
CA LEU A 63 -21.13 -0.22 -3.59
C LEU A 63 -21.70 -0.58 -2.21
N PRO A 64 -22.30 -1.79 -2.06
CA PRO A 64 -22.66 -2.35 -0.77
C PRO A 64 -21.45 -2.43 0.16
N ARG A 65 -21.70 -2.30 1.47
CA ARG A 65 -20.65 -2.36 2.49
C ARG A 65 -19.80 -3.62 2.39
N ASP A 66 -20.44 -4.78 2.22
CA ASP A 66 -19.75 -6.07 2.18
C ASP A 66 -18.79 -6.17 0.99
N ASP A 67 -19.16 -5.59 -0.16
CA ASP A 67 -18.30 -5.52 -1.34
C ASP A 67 -17.08 -4.64 -1.11
N VAL A 68 -17.27 -3.52 -0.42
CA VAL A 68 -16.16 -2.62 -0.06
C VAL A 68 -15.22 -3.31 0.93
N GLU A 69 -15.76 -3.95 1.97
CA GLU A 69 -14.96 -4.66 2.97
C GLU A 69 -14.18 -5.82 2.36
N ARG A 70 -14.80 -6.58 1.44
CA ARG A 70 -14.13 -7.64 0.68
C ARG A 70 -13.02 -7.07 -0.21
N LEU A 71 -13.32 -6.03 -0.98
CA LEU A 71 -12.35 -5.42 -1.88
C LEU A 71 -11.08 -4.96 -1.16
N PHE A 72 -11.20 -4.26 -0.04
CA PHE A 72 -10.01 -3.79 0.70
C PHE A 72 -9.31 -4.88 1.51
N ARG A 73 -9.98 -6.01 1.79
CA ARG A 73 -9.36 -7.19 2.41
C ARG A 73 -8.52 -7.98 1.41
N GLU A 74 -9.01 -8.09 0.18
CA GLU A 74 -8.35 -8.86 -0.89
C GLU A 74 -7.34 -8.02 -1.68
N PHE A 75 -7.43 -6.69 -1.63
CA PHE A 75 -6.53 -5.81 -2.33
C PHE A 75 -5.12 -5.85 -1.73
N GLU A 76 -4.26 -6.66 -2.35
CA GLU A 76 -2.82 -6.68 -2.10
C GLU A 76 -2.05 -6.47 -3.41
N ALA A 77 -0.87 -5.86 -3.31
CA ALA A 77 -0.01 -5.62 -4.45
C ALA A 77 1.44 -5.92 -4.10
N ASN A 78 2.07 -6.78 -4.90
CA ASN A 78 3.49 -7.07 -4.80
C ASN A 78 4.30 -5.83 -5.22
N ASP A 79 5.30 -5.50 -4.41
CA ASP A 79 6.30 -4.46 -4.68
C ASP A 79 7.60 -4.80 -3.93
N PHE A 80 8.72 -4.28 -4.41
CA PHE A 80 10.00 -4.44 -3.74
C PHE A 80 10.02 -3.72 -2.40
N ALA A 81 10.65 -4.37 -1.41
CA ALA A 81 10.90 -3.78 -0.12
C ALA A 81 11.76 -2.51 -0.26
N ARG A 82 11.48 -1.50 0.56
CA ARG A 82 12.31 -0.29 0.65
C ARG A 82 13.28 -0.45 1.80
N THR A 83 14.51 0.02 1.63
CA THR A 83 15.51 0.09 2.70
C THR A 83 14.92 0.69 3.98
N GLY A 84 15.15 0.05 5.12
CA GLY A 84 14.64 0.47 6.42
C GLY A 84 13.21 0.02 6.74
N SER A 85 12.52 -0.66 5.82
CA SER A 85 11.21 -1.27 6.11
C SER A 85 11.38 -2.49 7.02
N ILE A 86 10.51 -2.61 8.03
CA ILE A 86 10.44 -3.82 8.86
C ILE A 86 9.85 -4.96 8.01
N ALA A 87 10.50 -6.11 7.99
CA ALA A 87 10.01 -7.29 7.31
C ALA A 87 8.71 -7.77 7.95
N THR A 88 7.65 -7.93 7.15
CA THR A 88 6.36 -8.46 7.60
C THR A 88 6.32 -9.97 7.64
N GLN A 89 7.27 -10.62 6.96
CA GLN A 89 7.39 -12.06 6.84
C GLN A 89 8.88 -12.44 6.78
N THR A 90 9.21 -13.64 7.26
CA THR A 90 10.54 -14.21 7.10
C THR A 90 10.74 -14.65 5.66
N VAL A 91 11.82 -14.22 5.03
CA VAL A 91 12.21 -14.67 3.68
C VAL A 91 13.29 -15.73 3.83
N GLU A 92 12.97 -16.95 3.43
CA GLU A 92 13.92 -18.06 3.41
C GLU A 92 14.46 -18.26 2.00
N LEU A 93 15.79 -18.30 1.88
CA LEU A 93 16.47 -18.62 0.64
C LEU A 93 16.89 -20.09 0.68
N LYS A 94 16.38 -20.87 -0.27
CA LYS A 94 16.77 -22.27 -0.42
C LYS A 94 18.13 -22.37 -1.09
N GLU A 95 18.88 -23.41 -0.74
CA GLU A 95 20.09 -23.76 -1.48
C GLU A 95 19.75 -24.12 -2.93
N GLY A 96 20.70 -23.84 -3.83
CA GLY A 96 20.55 -24.14 -5.25
C GLY A 96 21.21 -23.11 -6.15
N PRO A 97 21.22 -23.37 -7.47
CA PRO A 97 21.69 -22.40 -8.45
C PRO A 97 20.75 -21.18 -8.49
N LEU A 98 21.33 -19.99 -8.57
CA LEU A 98 20.60 -18.72 -8.62
C LEU A 98 20.54 -18.19 -10.06
N GLU A 99 19.82 -18.90 -10.93
CA GLU A 99 19.73 -18.62 -12.37
C GLU A 99 19.17 -17.22 -12.70
N GLN A 100 18.48 -16.59 -11.75
CA GLN A 100 17.95 -15.23 -11.88
C GLN A 100 19.02 -14.13 -11.80
N PHE A 101 20.24 -14.44 -11.38
CA PHE A 101 21.31 -13.45 -11.23
C PHE A 101 22.43 -13.69 -12.25
N SER A 102 22.91 -12.59 -12.87
CA SER A 102 24.13 -12.64 -13.68
C SER A 102 25.35 -12.93 -12.82
N HIS A 103 26.38 -13.55 -13.40
CA HIS A 103 27.66 -13.84 -12.74
C HIS A 103 28.32 -12.60 -12.14
N GLU A 104 28.10 -11.41 -12.72
CA GLU A 104 28.60 -10.12 -12.23
C GLU A 104 28.00 -9.71 -10.88
N MET A 105 26.84 -10.26 -10.50
CA MET A 105 26.16 -9.96 -9.24
C MET A 105 26.74 -10.74 -8.05
N GLU A 106 27.57 -11.76 -8.29
CA GLU A 106 28.14 -12.60 -7.23
C GLU A 106 28.83 -11.76 -6.13
N PRO A 107 29.78 -10.85 -6.44
CA PRO A 107 30.45 -10.07 -5.41
C PRO A 107 29.50 -9.18 -4.61
N PHE A 108 28.43 -8.67 -5.25
CA PHE A 108 27.41 -7.87 -4.58
C PHE A 108 26.60 -8.71 -3.60
N LEU A 109 26.12 -9.89 -4.01
CA LEU A 109 25.33 -10.79 -3.18
C LEU A 109 26.12 -11.26 -1.96
N ARG A 110 27.40 -11.61 -2.15
CA ARG A 110 28.31 -11.96 -1.04
C ARG A 110 28.47 -10.80 -0.05
N LYS A 111 28.58 -9.56 -0.54
CA LYS A 111 28.65 -8.36 0.32
C LYS A 111 27.37 -8.12 1.14
N GLN A 112 26.22 -8.59 0.67
CA GLN A 112 24.96 -8.57 1.44
C GLN A 112 24.86 -9.72 2.46
N GLY A 113 25.90 -10.56 2.59
CA GLY A 113 25.94 -11.67 3.55
C GLY A 113 25.42 -12.99 3.00
N LEU A 114 25.15 -13.10 1.69
CA LEU A 114 24.71 -14.35 1.08
C LEU A 114 25.90 -15.29 0.84
N PRO A 115 25.83 -16.57 1.24
CA PRO A 115 26.91 -17.54 1.06
C PRO A 115 26.94 -18.11 -0.38
N VAL A 116 27.24 -17.25 -1.36
CA VAL A 116 27.25 -17.60 -2.79
C VAL A 116 28.66 -17.82 -3.36
N ARG A 117 28.76 -18.65 -4.39
CA ARG A 117 29.97 -18.90 -5.18
C ARG A 117 29.62 -19.17 -6.63
N LEU A 118 30.49 -18.77 -7.55
CA LEU A 118 30.41 -19.19 -8.95
C LEU A 118 30.92 -20.62 -9.08
N ASN A 119 30.13 -21.48 -9.71
CA ASN A 119 30.43 -22.86 -10.06
C ASN A 119 30.23 -23.06 -11.56
N LYS A 120 31.34 -23.14 -12.31
CA LYS A 120 31.34 -23.30 -13.78
C LYS A 120 30.60 -22.19 -14.53
N GLY A 121 30.67 -20.96 -14.03
CA GLY A 121 30.04 -19.78 -14.66
C GLY A 121 28.58 -19.52 -14.27
N LEU A 122 28.05 -20.30 -13.31
CA LEU A 122 26.74 -20.14 -12.67
C LEU A 122 26.88 -19.92 -11.17
#